data_AF-A0A161M478-F1
#
_entry.id   AF-A0A161M478-F1
#
_cell.length_a   1.000
_cell.length_b   1.000
_cell.length_c   1.000
_cell.angle_alpha   90.00
_cell.angle_beta   90.00
_cell.angle_gamma   90.00
#
_symmetry.space_group_name_H-M   'P 1'
#
loop_
_entity.id
_entity.type
_entity.pdbx_description
1 polymer ?
#
loop_
_entity_poly.entity_id
_entity_poly.type
_entity_poly.pdbx_seq_one_letter_code
_entity_poly.pdbx_strand_id
1 'polypeptide(L)'
;KKAGASVEMSERKKELLKIAPKLPFDIDLYHWEDEKLPTPTMLPVNCEGSRFWSAGTSEDITEIPVPGGSSALRTRVIEFSGEFVPVRKACRVPLPSGKLCPRKDRIKCPFHGLIVDRDDKGNIVNEEDKRKIASQSTKPVIPEWQDPKLLAELKATTGIDLKMPEKGKGKEG
;
A
#
# COMPACT_ATOMS: atom_id res chain seq x y z
N LYS A 1 14.29 -2.98 38.35
CA LYS A 1 13.91 -3.86 37.21
C LYS A 1 12.39 -4.01 37.21
N LYS A 2 11.65 -3.19 36.46
CA LYS A 2 10.21 -3.39 36.29
C LYS A 2 10.04 -4.47 35.21
N ALA A 3 9.53 -5.63 35.61
CA ALA A 3 9.10 -6.66 34.68
C ALA A 3 8.03 -6.06 33.76
N GLY A 4 8.25 -6.14 32.45
CA GLY A 4 7.28 -5.69 31.46
C GLY A 4 6.00 -6.49 31.62
N ALA A 5 4.88 -5.81 31.81
CA ALA A 5 3.57 -6.43 31.82
C ALA A 5 3.33 -7.10 30.46
N SER A 6 3.20 -8.42 30.47
CA SER A 6 2.75 -9.20 29.32
C SER A 6 1.28 -8.84 29.06
N VAL A 7 1.05 -7.90 28.16
CA VAL A 7 -0.30 -7.55 27.71
C VAL A 7 -0.90 -8.79 27.07
N GLU A 8 -1.97 -9.31 27.68
CA GLU A 8 -2.65 -10.49 27.20
C GLU A 8 -3.21 -10.22 25.80
N MET A 9 -2.73 -11.01 24.83
CA MET A 9 -3.02 -10.80 23.42
C MET A 9 -4.43 -11.29 23.13
N SER A 10 -5.31 -10.39 22.67
CA SER A 10 -6.67 -10.72 22.20
C SER A 10 -6.65 -11.91 21.22
N GLU A 11 -7.67 -12.78 21.29
CA GLU A 11 -7.82 -13.96 20.41
C GLU A 11 -7.75 -13.58 18.93
N ARG A 12 -8.41 -12.47 18.55
CA ARG A 12 -8.33 -11.89 17.20
C ARG A 12 -6.88 -11.66 16.75
N LYS A 13 -6.03 -11.15 17.64
CA LYS A 13 -4.62 -10.88 17.33
C LYS A 13 -3.83 -12.18 17.12
N LYS A 14 -4.14 -13.23 17.89
CA LYS A 14 -3.52 -14.55 17.73
C LYS A 14 -3.89 -15.19 16.39
N GLU A 15 -5.15 -15.10 15.99
CA GLU A 15 -5.62 -15.59 14.68
C GLU A 15 -4.98 -14.83 13.52
N LEU A 16 -4.96 -13.50 13.59
CA LEU A 16 -4.30 -12.67 12.58
C LEU A 16 -2.81 -12.97 12.47
N LEU A 17 -2.11 -13.22 13.59
CA LEU A 17 -0.69 -13.58 13.59
C LEU A 17 -0.41 -14.94 12.94
N LYS A 18 -1.37 -15.88 12.94
CA LYS A 18 -1.24 -17.16 12.22
C LYS A 18 -1.33 -16.97 10.70
N ILE A 19 -2.12 -16.00 10.24
CA ILE A 19 -2.33 -15.69 8.82
C ILE A 19 -1.25 -14.74 8.29
N ALA A 20 -0.72 -13.87 9.16
CA ALA A 20 0.18 -12.80 8.76
C ALA A 20 1.46 -13.34 8.08
N PRO A 21 1.80 -12.84 6.87
CA PRO A 21 3.05 -13.19 6.22
C PRO A 21 4.22 -12.63 7.03
N LYS A 22 5.23 -13.48 7.28
CA LYS A 22 6.48 -13.06 7.91
C LYS A 22 7.41 -12.51 6.84
N LEU A 23 7.56 -11.19 6.79
CA LEU A 23 8.56 -10.55 5.93
C LEU A 23 9.86 -10.44 6.73
N PRO A 24 10.97 -11.08 6.30
CA PRO A 24 12.24 -10.90 6.97
C PRO A 24 12.67 -9.44 6.87
N PHE A 25 13.28 -8.97 7.95
CA PHE A 25 14.05 -7.74 7.94
C PHE A 25 15.26 -7.95 7.02
N ASP A 26 15.47 -7.02 6.10
CA ASP A 26 16.57 -7.08 5.12
C ASP A 26 17.56 -5.93 5.38
N ILE A 27 18.63 -5.86 4.59
CA ILE A 27 19.70 -4.85 4.72
C ILE A 27 19.15 -3.41 4.64
N ASP A 28 18.02 -3.24 3.94
CA ASP A 28 17.33 -1.97 3.69
C ASP A 28 16.90 -1.24 4.97
N LEU A 29 16.50 -2.01 5.97
CA LEU A 29 16.08 -1.49 7.26
C LEU A 29 17.23 -1.41 8.27
N TYR A 30 18.34 -2.13 8.06
CA TYR A 30 19.47 -2.17 8.98
C TYR A 30 20.12 -0.79 9.16
N HIS A 31 20.20 -0.04 8.07
CA HIS A 31 20.79 1.30 8.03
C HIS A 31 19.75 2.42 7.84
N TRP A 32 18.50 2.17 8.24
CA TRP A 32 17.39 3.12 8.05
C TRP A 32 17.60 4.42 8.85
N GLU A 33 18.09 4.30 10.09
CA GLU A 33 18.31 5.44 11.00
C GLU A 33 19.71 6.07 10.87
N ASP A 34 20.61 5.43 10.12
CA ASP A 34 21.97 5.94 9.95
C ASP A 34 21.94 7.21 9.11
N GLU A 35 22.24 8.37 9.69
CA GLU A 35 22.23 9.65 8.98
C GLU A 35 23.29 9.71 7.87
N LYS A 36 24.46 9.11 8.13
CA LYS A 36 25.60 9.06 7.21
C LYS A 36 25.95 7.61 6.91
N LEU A 37 25.59 7.17 5.72
CA LEU A 37 25.93 5.85 5.19
C LEU A 37 27.10 5.96 4.21
N PRO A 38 28.27 5.37 4.51
CA PRO A 38 29.36 5.33 3.53
C PRO A 38 28.92 4.53 2.30
N THR A 39 29.37 4.97 1.12
CA THR A 39 29.09 4.24 -0.12
C THR A 39 29.93 2.96 -0.11
N PRO A 40 29.34 1.78 -0.36
CA PRO A 40 30.12 0.55 -0.44
C PRO A 40 31.14 0.67 -1.57
N THR A 41 32.31 0.10 -1.33
CA THR A 41 33.46 0.20 -2.22
C THR A 41 33.78 -1.17 -2.81
N MET A 42 34.14 -1.22 -4.09
CA MET A 42 34.66 -2.43 -4.73
C MET A 42 36.18 -2.36 -4.82
N LEU A 43 36.82 -3.50 -4.57
CA LEU A 43 38.24 -3.70 -4.79
C LEU A 43 38.43 -4.29 -6.19
N PRO A 44 38.96 -3.54 -7.17
CA PRO A 44 39.32 -4.10 -8.44
C PRO A 44 40.49 -5.08 -8.22
N VAL A 45 40.28 -6.34 -8.56
CA VAL A 45 41.40 -7.29 -8.67
C VAL A 45 42.15 -6.92 -9.95
N ASN A 46 43.35 -6.35 -9.80
CA ASN A 46 44.17 -5.99 -10.94
C ASN A 46 44.72 -7.28 -11.58
N CYS A 47 43.99 -7.84 -12.54
CA CYS A 47 44.37 -9.02 -13.30
C CYS A 47 45.36 -8.65 -14.42
N GLU A 48 46.43 -7.93 -14.12
CA GLU A 48 47.60 -7.98 -15.00
C GLU A 48 48.08 -9.44 -15.00
N GLY A 49 47.89 -10.12 -16.13
CA GLY A 49 47.91 -11.59 -16.27
C GLY A 49 49.22 -12.30 -15.89
N SER A 50 50.19 -11.60 -15.33
CA SER A 50 51.50 -12.10 -14.89
C SER A 50 51.68 -12.15 -13.37
N ARG A 51 50.75 -11.61 -12.56
CA ARG A 51 50.92 -11.48 -11.09
C ARG A 51 50.02 -12.41 -10.24
N PHE A 52 49.61 -13.56 -10.78
CA PHE A 52 48.74 -14.51 -10.05
C PHE A 52 49.35 -15.07 -8.74
N TRP A 53 50.69 -15.11 -8.62
CA TRP A 53 51.39 -15.68 -7.46
C TRP A 53 52.02 -14.65 -6.52
N SER A 54 51.96 -13.36 -6.86
CA SER A 54 52.43 -12.31 -5.98
C SER A 54 51.23 -11.72 -5.26
N ALA A 55 51.25 -11.72 -3.93
CA ALA A 55 50.30 -10.92 -3.17
C ALA A 55 50.47 -9.47 -3.66
N GLY A 56 49.44 -8.92 -4.31
CA GLY A 56 49.42 -7.51 -4.68
C GLY A 56 49.71 -6.69 -3.42
N THR A 57 50.67 -5.77 -3.49
CA THR A 57 50.96 -4.92 -2.35
C THR A 57 49.71 -4.07 -2.09
N SER A 58 49.39 -3.77 -0.83
CA SER A 58 48.17 -3.03 -0.43
C SER A 58 47.98 -1.68 -1.14
N GLU A 59 49.05 -1.14 -1.72
CA GLU A 59 49.12 0.10 -2.50
C GLU A 59 48.51 -0.02 -3.91
N ASP A 60 48.41 -1.23 -4.46
CA ASP A 60 47.78 -1.48 -5.78
C ASP A 60 46.25 -1.66 -5.70
N ILE A 61 45.69 -1.70 -4.49
CA ILE A 61 44.28 -1.95 -4.23
C ILE A 61 43.56 -0.60 -4.14
N THR A 62 43.21 -0.02 -5.30
CA THR A 62 42.44 1.23 -5.33
C THR A 62 40.96 0.96 -5.12
N GLU A 63 40.45 1.39 -3.97
CA GLU A 63 39.05 1.32 -3.58
C GLU A 63 38.15 2.20 -4.48
N ILE A 64 37.26 1.60 -5.28
CA ILE A 64 36.35 2.31 -6.19
C ILE A 64 34.93 2.35 -5.59
N PRO A 65 34.35 3.53 -5.31
CA PRO A 65 33.00 3.63 -4.77
C PRO A 65 31.96 3.13 -5.79
N VAL A 66 31.04 2.29 -5.35
CA VAL A 66 29.95 1.78 -6.21
C VAL A 66 28.95 2.90 -6.48
N PRO A 67 28.73 3.29 -7.75
CA PRO A 67 27.72 4.30 -8.07
C PRO A 67 26.34 3.86 -7.56
N GLY A 68 25.71 4.69 -6.72
CA GLY A 68 24.39 4.39 -6.14
C GLY A 68 24.39 3.34 -5.03
N GLY A 69 25.55 2.86 -4.57
CA GLY A 69 25.64 1.78 -3.58
C GLY A 69 24.99 2.09 -2.23
N SER A 70 25.09 3.34 -1.76
CA SER A 70 24.42 3.77 -0.51
C SER A 70 22.89 3.78 -0.62
N SER A 71 22.35 4.09 -1.80
CA SER A 71 20.91 4.01 -2.07
C SER A 71 20.45 2.55 -2.14
N ALA A 72 21.25 1.66 -2.72
CA ALA A 72 20.95 0.23 -2.77
C ALA A 72 20.86 -0.39 -1.37
N LEU A 73 21.67 0.07 -0.42
CA LEU A 73 21.61 -0.36 0.99
C LEU A 73 20.34 0.08 1.74
N ARG A 74 19.56 1.03 1.23
CA ARG A 74 18.29 1.49 1.82
C ARG A 74 17.05 1.16 0.99
N THR A 75 17.23 0.52 -0.16
CA THR A 75 16.14 0.26 -1.09
C THR A 75 16.04 -1.23 -1.38
N ARG A 76 14.83 -1.78 -1.20
CA ARG A 76 14.51 -3.13 -1.65
C ARG A 76 13.86 -3.08 -3.03
N VAL A 77 14.30 -3.97 -3.92
CA VAL A 77 13.59 -4.24 -5.17
C VAL A 77 12.55 -5.31 -4.86
N ILE A 78 11.27 -4.96 -4.97
CA ILE A 78 10.16 -5.93 -4.88
C ILE A 78 9.63 -6.13 -6.29
N GLU A 79 9.89 -7.30 -6.85
CA GLU A 79 9.33 -7.68 -8.12
C GLU A 79 7.82 -7.93 -7.98
N PHE A 80 7.03 -7.40 -8.90
CA PHE A 80 5.61 -7.70 -8.96
C PHE A 80 5.44 -9.15 -9.42
N SER A 81 5.10 -10.05 -8.49
CA SER A 81 4.93 -11.49 -8.76
C SER A 81 3.63 -11.85 -9.50
N GLY A 82 2.80 -10.85 -9.84
CA GLY A 82 1.53 -11.06 -10.52
C GLY A 82 1.63 -10.98 -12.04
N GLU A 83 0.62 -11.53 -12.72
CA GLU A 83 0.46 -11.33 -14.16
C GLU A 83 -0.08 -9.91 -14.45
N PHE A 84 0.54 -9.22 -15.40
CA PHE A 84 0.04 -7.93 -15.85
C PHE A 84 -1.21 -8.12 -16.71
N VAL A 85 -2.38 -7.75 -16.16
CA VAL A 85 -3.63 -7.70 -16.93
C VAL A 85 -3.91 -6.27 -17.39
N PRO A 86 -4.03 -6.02 -18.72
CA PRO A 86 -4.32 -4.69 -19.25
C PRO A 86 -5.77 -4.27 -18.95
N VAL A 87 -5.99 -2.97 -18.79
CA VAL A 87 -7.34 -2.44 -18.56
C VAL A 87 -8.11 -2.42 -19.88
N ARG A 88 -9.15 -3.24 -19.97
CA ARG A 88 -9.94 -3.41 -21.21
C ARG A 88 -11.07 -2.39 -21.35
N LYS A 89 -11.57 -1.83 -20.25
CA LYS A 89 -12.81 -1.05 -20.24
C LYS A 89 -12.72 0.24 -19.43
N ALA A 90 -13.46 1.24 -19.90
CA ALA A 90 -13.65 2.52 -19.21
C ALA A 90 -14.96 2.52 -18.43
N CYS A 91 -15.05 3.41 -17.45
CA CYS A 91 -16.23 3.57 -16.61
C CYS A 91 -17.47 3.97 -17.43
N ARG A 92 -17.34 4.89 -18.39
CA ARG A 92 -18.41 5.33 -19.33
C ARG A 92 -19.75 5.72 -18.69
N VAL A 93 -19.76 6.11 -17.42
CA VAL A 93 -20.97 6.64 -16.76
C VAL A 93 -21.33 7.98 -17.39
N PRO A 94 -22.61 8.26 -17.69
CA PRO A 94 -23.04 9.58 -18.11
C PRO A 94 -22.80 10.59 -16.98
N LEU A 95 -21.96 11.59 -17.27
CA LEU A 95 -21.69 12.69 -16.36
C LEU A 95 -22.81 13.74 -16.47
N PRO A 96 -23.00 14.59 -15.43
CA PRO A 96 -23.92 15.73 -15.50
C PRO A 96 -23.60 16.71 -16.64
N SER A 97 -22.36 16.70 -17.13
CA SER A 97 -21.91 17.49 -18.29
C SER A 97 -22.33 16.93 -19.65
N GLY A 98 -22.99 15.78 -19.69
CA GLY A 98 -23.38 15.08 -20.93
C GLY A 98 -22.29 14.23 -21.57
N LYS A 99 -21.05 14.28 -21.06
CA LYS A 99 -19.94 13.40 -21.49
C LYS A 99 -19.98 12.05 -20.77
N LEU A 100 -19.26 11.05 -21.29
CA LEU A 100 -19.05 9.77 -20.60
C LEU A 100 -17.77 9.80 -19.76
N CYS A 101 -17.76 9.10 -18.62
CA CYS A 101 -16.59 9.02 -17.76
C CYS A 101 -15.39 8.35 -18.47
N PRO A 102 -14.24 9.05 -18.65
CA PRO A 102 -13.09 8.54 -19.40
C PRO A 102 -12.20 7.60 -18.59
N ARG A 103 -12.44 7.47 -17.28
CA ARG A 103 -11.56 6.74 -16.35
C ARG A 103 -11.55 5.24 -16.66
N LYS A 104 -10.36 4.64 -16.68
CA LYS A 104 -10.10 3.22 -17.00
C LYS A 104 -9.42 2.53 -15.82
N ASP A 105 -10.18 2.16 -14.80
CA ASP A 105 -9.69 1.34 -13.69
C ASP A 105 -9.99 -0.14 -13.93
N ARG A 106 -9.34 -1.03 -13.17
CA ARG A 106 -9.49 -2.49 -13.33
C ARG A 106 -10.84 -3.03 -12.83
N ILE A 107 -11.34 -2.51 -11.70
CA ILE A 107 -12.52 -3.08 -11.01
C ILE A 107 -13.54 -2.00 -10.68
N LYS A 108 -13.12 -0.92 -10.01
CA LYS A 108 -14.02 0.14 -9.52
C LYS A 108 -13.49 1.51 -9.93
N CYS A 109 -14.41 2.35 -10.40
CA CYS A 109 -14.23 3.79 -10.54
C CYS A 109 -14.45 4.44 -9.17
N PRO A 110 -13.52 5.28 -8.68
CA PRO A 110 -13.65 5.97 -7.39
C PRO A 110 -14.93 6.82 -7.25
N PHE A 111 -15.47 7.30 -8.38
CA PHE A 111 -16.63 8.19 -8.39
C PHE A 111 -17.96 7.47 -8.59
N HIS A 112 -17.97 6.37 -9.35
CA HIS A 112 -19.22 5.75 -9.81
C HIS A 112 -19.35 4.26 -9.46
N GLY A 113 -18.40 3.70 -8.71
CA GLY A 113 -18.44 2.30 -8.28
C GLY A 113 -17.97 1.32 -9.36
N LEU A 114 -18.59 0.15 -9.41
CA LEU A 114 -18.14 -0.96 -10.25
C LEU A 114 -18.10 -0.59 -11.75
N ILE A 115 -17.00 -0.93 -12.42
CA ILE A 115 -16.85 -0.74 -13.87
C ILE A 115 -17.45 -1.96 -14.58
N VAL A 116 -18.50 -1.69 -15.36
CA VAL A 116 -19.26 -2.68 -16.15
C VAL A 116 -19.25 -2.28 -17.61
N ASP A 117 -19.63 -3.22 -18.48
CA ASP A 117 -19.63 -2.96 -19.92
C ASP A 117 -20.81 -2.06 -20.32
N ARG A 118 -20.48 -0.86 -20.79
CA ARG A 118 -21.42 0.18 -21.19
C ARG A 118 -21.27 0.54 -22.68
N ASP A 119 -22.41 0.80 -23.31
CA ASP A 119 -22.51 1.25 -24.70
C ASP A 119 -22.00 2.70 -24.89
N ASP A 120 -22.09 3.20 -26.12
CA ASP A 120 -21.69 4.57 -26.49
C ASP A 120 -22.56 5.67 -25.90
N LYS A 121 -23.67 5.30 -25.26
CA LYS A 121 -24.58 6.22 -24.57
C LYS A 121 -24.44 6.11 -23.04
N GLY A 122 -23.62 5.18 -22.53
CA GLY A 122 -23.41 4.96 -21.10
C GLY A 122 -24.41 3.99 -20.45
N ASN A 123 -25.21 3.27 -21.23
CA ASN A 123 -26.13 2.24 -20.75
C ASN A 123 -25.40 0.91 -20.56
N ILE A 124 -25.77 0.19 -19.51
CA ILE A 124 -25.20 -1.12 -19.21
C ILE A 124 -25.77 -2.15 -20.20
N VAL A 125 -24.88 -2.86 -20.90
CA VAL A 125 -25.25 -3.84 -21.93
C VAL A 125 -25.72 -5.16 -21.30
N ASN A 126 -25.07 -5.60 -20.21
CA ASN A 126 -25.37 -6.87 -19.54
C ASN A 126 -26.40 -6.71 -18.39
N GLU A 127 -27.47 -7.52 -18.42
CA GLU A 127 -28.51 -7.55 -17.39
C GLU A 127 -28.01 -8.02 -16.01
N GLU A 128 -27.04 -8.95 -15.96
CA GLU A 128 -26.47 -9.37 -14.68
C GLU A 128 -25.73 -8.24 -13.97
N ASP A 129 -25.02 -7.42 -14.74
CA ASP A 129 -24.26 -6.29 -14.21
C ASP A 129 -25.18 -5.16 -13.75
N LYS A 130 -26.35 -4.99 -14.39
CA LYS A 130 -27.41 -4.11 -13.87
C LYS A 130 -27.86 -4.56 -12.48
N ARG A 131 -28.10 -5.86 -12.28
CA ARG A 131 -28.50 -6.41 -10.97
C ARG A 131 -27.41 -6.22 -9.92
N LYS A 132 -26.13 -6.42 -10.27
CA LYS A 132 -24.99 -6.22 -9.36
C LYS A 132 -24.83 -4.76 -8.93
N ILE A 133 -25.05 -3.80 -9.84
CA ILE A 133 -24.99 -2.38 -9.49
C ILE A 133 -26.18 -1.97 -8.61
N ALA A 134 -27.38 -2.44 -8.95
CA ALA A 134 -28.59 -2.16 -8.17
C ALA A 134 -28.53 -2.75 -6.75
N SER A 135 -27.89 -3.91 -6.56
CA SER A 135 -27.70 -4.49 -5.23
C SER A 135 -26.61 -3.79 -4.41
N GLN A 136 -25.63 -3.14 -5.06
CA GLN A 136 -24.60 -2.36 -4.37
C GLN A 136 -25.09 -1.00 -3.88
N SER A 137 -26.08 -0.38 -4.53
CA SER A 137 -26.54 0.97 -4.19
C SER A 137 -27.44 1.07 -2.95
N THR A 138 -27.88 -0.05 -2.37
CA THR A 138 -28.97 -0.07 -1.38
C THR A 138 -28.56 -0.24 0.08
N LYS A 139 -27.28 -0.39 0.39
CA LYS A 139 -26.84 -0.50 1.79
C LYS A 139 -25.91 0.65 2.16
N PRO A 140 -26.37 1.66 2.91
CA PRO A 140 -25.44 2.53 3.62
C PRO A 140 -24.69 1.64 4.61
N VAL A 141 -23.48 1.22 4.26
CA VAL A 141 -22.59 0.54 5.19
C VAL A 141 -22.17 1.61 6.18
N ILE A 142 -22.80 1.62 7.36
CA ILE A 142 -22.29 2.37 8.50
C ILE A 142 -20.85 1.87 8.68
N PRO A 143 -19.82 2.73 8.55
CA PRO A 143 -18.45 2.30 8.73
C PRO A 143 -18.30 1.73 10.15
N GLU A 144 -17.53 0.66 10.31
CA GLU A 144 -17.30 -0.02 11.60
C GLU A 144 -16.91 0.95 12.74
N TRP A 145 -16.12 2.00 12.42
CA TRP A 145 -15.72 3.01 13.40
C TRP A 145 -16.86 3.92 13.87
N GLN A 146 -17.99 3.95 13.14
CA GLN A 146 -19.20 4.69 13.47
C GLN A 146 -20.31 3.78 14.01
N ASP A 147 -19.98 2.55 14.39
CA ASP A 147 -20.93 1.62 14.97
C ASP A 147 -21.46 2.15 16.31
N PRO A 148 -22.78 2.07 16.56
CA PRO A 148 -23.40 2.68 17.74
C PRO A 148 -22.88 2.09 19.05
N LYS A 149 -22.53 0.80 19.06
CA LYS A 149 -21.97 0.11 20.23
C LYS A 149 -20.55 0.61 20.53
N LEU A 150 -19.70 0.69 19.50
CA LEU A 150 -18.32 1.17 19.63
C LEU A 150 -18.30 2.63 20.10
N LEU A 151 -19.14 3.49 19.53
CA LEU A 151 -19.24 4.90 19.93
C LEU A 151 -19.71 5.05 21.39
N ALA A 152 -20.60 4.18 21.86
CA ALA A 152 -21.05 4.20 23.26
C ALA A 152 -19.90 3.83 24.23
N GLU A 153 -19.10 2.82 23.88
CA GLU A 153 -17.92 2.42 24.66
C GLU A 153 -16.83 3.50 24.67
N LEU A 154 -16.55 4.12 23.52
CA LEU A 154 -15.62 5.25 23.42
C LEU A 154 -16.11 6.45 24.21
N LYS A 155 -17.40 6.79 24.14
CA LYS A 155 -17.97 7.90 24.91
C LYS A 155 -17.91 7.64 26.42
N ALA A 156 -18.13 6.41 26.86
CA ALA A 156 -18.01 6.02 28.26
C ALA A 156 -16.56 6.10 28.77
N THR A 157 -15.59 5.73 27.93
CA THR A 157 -14.17 5.71 28.30
C THR A 157 -13.53 7.10 28.25
N THR A 158 -13.85 7.88 27.22
CA THR A 158 -13.18 9.16 26.92
C THR A 158 -14.01 10.37 27.35
N GLY A 159 -15.30 10.21 27.66
CA GLY A 159 -16.23 11.29 27.99
C GLY A 159 -16.63 12.18 26.81
N ILE A 160 -16.13 11.90 25.60
CA ILE A 160 -16.29 12.72 24.41
C ILE A 160 -17.18 11.98 23.40
N ASP A 161 -18.15 12.68 22.81
CA ASP A 161 -18.99 12.14 21.74
C ASP A 161 -18.26 12.27 20.39
N LEU A 162 -17.86 11.14 19.83
CA LEU A 162 -17.12 11.06 18.56
C LEU A 162 -18.04 10.89 17.34
N LYS A 163 -19.37 10.92 17.52
CA LYS A 163 -20.32 10.81 16.42
C LYS A 163 -20.17 12.00 15.48
N MET A 164 -19.92 11.73 14.20
CA MET A 164 -19.82 12.78 13.20
C MET A 164 -21.18 13.46 12.98
N PRO A 165 -21.21 14.78 12.77
CA PRO A 165 -22.43 15.47 12.37
C PRO A 165 -22.91 14.99 11.00
N GLU A 166 -24.23 14.94 10.81
CA GLU A 166 -24.82 14.61 9.52
C GLU A 166 -24.46 15.69 8.48
N LYS A 167 -23.88 15.26 7.35
CA LYS A 167 -23.49 16.17 6.26
C LYS A 167 -24.74 16.87 5.71
N GLY A 168 -24.85 18.18 5.92
CA GLY A 168 -25.95 19.01 5.40
C GLY A 168 -26.69 19.86 6.44
N LYS A 169 -26.49 19.62 7.75
CA LYS A 169 -26.99 20.52 8.80
C LYS A 169 -25.87 21.48 9.22
N GLY A 170 -25.59 22.47 8.37
CA GLY A 170 -24.86 23.65 8.81
C GLY A 170 -25.72 24.43 9.80
N LYS A 171 -25.13 24.93 10.89
CA LYS A 171 -25.80 25.86 11.79
C LYS A 171 -26.25 27.07 10.98
N GLU A 172 -27.56 27.31 10.90
CA GLU A 172 -28.09 28.65 10.64
C GLU A 172 -27.51 29.54 11.73
N GLY A 173 -26.65 30.47 11.32
CA GLY A 173 -26.16 31.58 12.15
C GLY A 173 -26.98 32.82 11.86
#